data_AF-A0A943FN96-F1
#
_entry.id   AF-A0A943FN96-F1
#
_cell.length_a   1.000
_cell.length_b   1.000
_cell.length_c   1.000
_cell.angle_alpha   90.00
_cell.angle_beta   90.00
_cell.angle_gamma   90.00
#
_symmetry.space_group_name_H-M   'P 1'
#
loop_
_entity.id
_entity.type
_entity.pdbx_description
1 polymer ?
#
loop_
_entity_poly.entity_id
_entity_poly.type
_entity_poly.pdbx_seq_one_letter_code
_entity_poly.pdbx_strand_id
1 'polypeptide(L)'
;MSRWTIGGCRGLISKSYVYDILGGVKTNPSRDIVLILCIAAGMDRKLVRRVLENYGHRDLYVKDTRDIIIATYINNQIYDLDRINDELFRYGLATLNGES
;
A
#
# COMPACT_ATOMS: atom_id res chain seq x y z
N MET A 1 22.70 -13.52 5.94
CA MET A 1 21.26 -13.77 5.72
C MET A 1 20.45 -12.71 6.45
N SER A 2 20.24 -11.56 5.82
CA SER A 2 19.44 -10.47 6.40
C SER A 2 17.97 -10.88 6.41
N ARG A 3 17.46 -11.01 7.62
CA ARG A 3 16.07 -11.31 7.97
C ARG A 3 15.20 -10.15 7.50
N TRP A 4 14.47 -10.33 6.41
CA TRP A 4 13.36 -9.45 6.02
C TRP A 4 12.29 -9.52 7.12
N THR A 5 12.43 -8.70 8.16
CA THR A 5 11.34 -8.42 9.08
C THR A 5 10.36 -7.54 8.33
N ILE A 6 9.22 -8.13 7.95
CA ILE A 6 8.02 -7.43 7.49
C ILE A 6 7.50 -6.63 8.69
N GLY A 7 8.18 -5.52 9.01
CA GLY A 7 7.92 -4.71 10.21
C GLY A 7 6.77 -3.74 10.00
N GLY A 8 6.56 -3.27 8.77
CA GLY A 8 5.60 -2.19 8.46
C GLY A 8 4.15 -2.63 8.24
N CYS A 9 3.87 -3.92 8.00
CA CYS A 9 2.51 -4.40 7.69
C CYS A 9 1.74 -4.98 8.89
N ARG A 10 2.29 -4.88 10.10
CA ARG A 10 1.73 -5.55 11.29
C ARG A 10 0.30 -5.06 11.55
N GLY A 11 -0.66 -5.98 11.58
CA GLY A 11 -2.08 -5.68 11.78
C GLY A 11 -2.83 -5.26 10.51
N LEU A 12 -2.14 -4.94 9.41
CA LEU A 12 -2.76 -4.55 8.14
C LEU A 12 -2.97 -5.74 7.18
N ILE A 13 -2.12 -6.77 7.24
CA ILE A 13 -2.26 -7.96 6.39
C ILE A 13 -1.61 -9.16 7.07
N SER A 14 -2.26 -10.33 6.97
CA SER A 14 -1.70 -11.57 7.51
C SER A 14 -0.57 -12.09 6.63
N LYS A 15 0.43 -12.73 7.24
CA LYS A 15 1.59 -13.28 6.52
C LYS A 15 1.16 -14.34 5.50
N SER A 16 0.17 -15.17 5.84
CA SER A 16 -0.42 -16.16 4.95
C SER A 16 -1.04 -15.52 3.71
N TYR A 17 -1.81 -14.43 3.88
CA TYR A 17 -2.43 -13.74 2.75
C TYR A 17 -1.39 -13.12 1.80
N VAL A 18 -0.27 -12.60 2.33
CA VAL A 18 0.86 -12.16 1.48
C VAL A 18 1.42 -13.33 0.67
N TYR A 19 1.62 -14.50 1.30
CA TYR A 19 2.10 -15.69 0.59
C TYR A 19 1.11 -16.18 -0.45
N ASP A 20 -0.20 -16.10 -0.19
CA ASP A 20 -1.23 -16.49 -1.15
C ASP A 20 -1.21 -15.59 -2.39
N ILE A 21 -0.98 -14.27 -2.23
CA ILE A 21 -0.80 -13.35 -3.36
C ILE A 21 0.47 -13.71 -4.14
N LEU A 22 1.60 -13.85 -3.45
CA LEU A 22 2.90 -14.12 -4.08
C LEU A 22 2.94 -15.50 -4.75
N GLY A 23 2.22 -16.48 -4.21
CA GLY A 23 2.06 -17.82 -4.77
C GLY A 23 1.01 -17.91 -5.88
N GLY A 24 0.33 -16.81 -6.21
CA GLY A 24 -0.71 -16.78 -7.25
C GLY A 24 -2.03 -17.46 -6.86
N VAL A 25 -2.20 -17.83 -5.58
CA VAL A 25 -3.45 -18.37 -5.04
C VAL A 25 -4.50 -17.26 -4.93
N LYS A 26 -4.10 -16.08 -4.45
CA LYS A 26 -4.95 -14.88 -4.38
C LYS A 26 -4.58 -13.91 -5.50
N THR A 27 -5.35 -13.94 -6.59
CA THR A 27 -5.04 -13.21 -7.83
C THR A 27 -5.63 -11.80 -7.91
N ASN A 28 -6.63 -11.48 -7.08
CA ASN A 28 -7.31 -10.18 -7.09
C ASN A 28 -7.32 -9.54 -5.69
N PRO A 29 -6.17 -9.13 -5.14
CA PRO A 29 -6.11 -8.33 -3.93
C PRO A 29 -6.75 -6.95 -4.14
N SER A 30 -7.33 -6.37 -3.08
CA SER A 30 -7.87 -5.01 -3.15
C SER A 30 -6.77 -3.97 -3.41
N ARG A 31 -7.16 -2.80 -3.91
CA ARG A 31 -6.23 -1.68 -4.18
C ARG A 31 -5.40 -1.32 -2.96
N ASP A 32 -6.01 -1.30 -1.78
CA ASP A 32 -5.34 -0.97 -0.53
C ASP A 32 -4.29 -2.00 -0.14
N ILE A 33 -4.58 -3.30 -0.31
CA ILE A 33 -3.57 -4.34 -0.09
C ILE A 33 -2.40 -4.17 -1.05
N VAL A 34 -2.67 -3.90 -2.34
CA VAL A 34 -1.62 -3.67 -3.32
C VAL A 34 -0.77 -2.46 -2.92
N LEU A 35 -1.39 -1.35 -2.49
CA LEU A 35 -0.69 -0.17 -2.01
C LEU A 35 0.15 -0.45 -0.76
N ILE A 36 -0.38 -1.18 0.22
CA ILE A 36 0.35 -1.60 1.42
C ILE A 36 1.59 -2.40 1.04
N LEU A 37 1.47 -3.35 0.12
CA LEU A 37 2.60 -4.14 -0.36
C LEU A 37 3.64 -3.27 -1.08
N CYS A 38 3.21 -2.34 -1.93
CA CYS A 38 4.13 -1.42 -2.61
C CYS A 38 4.88 -0.51 -1.63
N ILE A 39 4.18 0.05 -0.63
CA ILE A 39 4.77 0.92 0.38
C ILE A 39 5.74 0.12 1.25
N ALA A 40 5.34 -1.05 1.74
CA ALA A 40 6.21 -1.91 2.55
C ALA A 40 7.46 -2.40 1.80
N ALA A 41 7.37 -2.51 0.48
CA ALA A 41 8.50 -2.82 -0.39
C ALA A 41 9.35 -1.60 -0.78
N GLY A 42 8.99 -0.39 -0.34
CA GLY A 42 9.71 0.85 -0.63
C GLY A 42 9.71 1.24 -2.11
N MET A 43 8.62 0.92 -2.83
CA MET A 43 8.50 1.18 -4.26
C MET A 43 8.34 2.66 -4.58
N ASP A 44 8.99 3.10 -5.64
CA ASP A 44 8.81 4.46 -6.18
C ASP A 44 7.46 4.60 -6.92
N ARG A 45 7.12 5.85 -7.27
CA ARG A 45 5.86 6.18 -7.94
C ARG A 45 5.64 5.44 -9.26
N LYS A 46 6.71 5.16 -10.02
CA LYS A 46 6.64 4.48 -11.32
C LYS A 46 6.33 2.99 -11.14
N LEU A 47 6.97 2.34 -10.17
CA LEU A 47 6.71 0.96 -9.82
C LEU A 47 5.31 0.78 -9.23
N VAL A 48 4.88 1.66 -8.32
CA VAL A 48 3.53 1.64 -7.75
C VAL A 48 2.47 1.67 -8.85
N ARG A 49 2.61 2.58 -9.83
CA ARG A 49 1.70 2.64 -10.98
C ARG A 49 1.65 1.31 -11.73
N ARG A 50 2.81 0.77 -12.12
CA ARG A 50 2.89 -0.50 -12.86
C ARG A 50 2.25 -1.65 -12.10
N VAL A 51 2.46 -1.72 -10.80
CA VAL A 51 1.85 -2.76 -9.96
C VAL A 51 0.33 -2.58 -9.90
N LEU A 52 -0.17 -1.36 -9.68
CA LEU A 52 -1.61 -1.09 -9.70
C LEU A 52 -2.25 -1.48 -11.04
N GLU A 53 -1.63 -1.09 -12.16
CA GLU A 53 -2.07 -1.45 -13.52
C GLU A 53 -2.10 -2.96 -13.74
N ASN A 54 -1.07 -3.69 -13.29
CA ASN A 54 -1.01 -5.16 -13.40
C ASN A 54 -2.13 -5.87 -12.64
N TYR A 55 -2.60 -5.28 -11.52
CA TYR A 55 -3.74 -5.78 -10.75
C TYR A 55 -5.08 -5.16 -11.17
N GLY A 56 -5.13 -4.38 -12.26
CA GLY A 56 -6.35 -3.76 -12.78
C GLY A 56 -6.90 -2.61 -11.92
N HIS A 57 -6.09 -2.05 -11.02
CA HIS A 57 -6.48 -0.94 -10.15
C HIS A 57 -6.13 0.41 -10.79
N ARG A 58 -6.95 1.42 -10.51
CA ARG A 58 -6.64 2.80 -10.90
C ARG A 58 -5.36 3.30 -10.21
N ASP A 59 -4.55 4.03 -10.96
CA ASP A 59 -3.38 4.72 -10.44
C ASP A 59 -3.76 5.79 -9.39
N LEU A 60 -2.79 6.32 -8.64
CA LEU A 60 -3.01 7.42 -7.69
C LEU A 60 -3.38 8.70 -8.46
N TYR A 61 -4.60 9.20 -8.25
CA TYR A 61 -5.22 10.29 -8.99
C TYR A 61 -5.02 11.65 -8.30
N VAL A 62 -4.55 12.64 -9.04
CA VAL A 62 -4.20 13.99 -8.52
C VAL A 62 -5.39 14.84 -8.07
N LYS A 63 -6.64 14.40 -8.27
CA LYS A 63 -7.83 15.08 -7.74
C LYS A 63 -8.45 14.37 -6.54
N ASP A 64 -7.90 13.23 -6.16
CA ASP A 64 -8.35 12.44 -5.04
C ASP A 64 -7.42 12.73 -3.85
N THR A 65 -7.95 13.35 -2.79
CA THR A 65 -7.12 13.79 -1.64
C THR A 65 -6.39 12.63 -0.97
N ARG A 66 -7.01 11.45 -0.91
CA ARG A 66 -6.39 10.24 -0.35
C ARG A 66 -5.20 9.82 -1.19
N ASP A 67 -5.38 9.78 -2.50
CA ASP A 67 -4.31 9.44 -3.44
C ASP A 67 -3.18 10.49 -3.44
N ILE A 68 -3.49 11.78 -3.25
CA ILE A 68 -2.48 12.85 -3.12
C ILE A 68 -1.61 12.63 -1.88
N ILE A 69 -2.21 12.32 -0.73
CA ILE A 69 -1.47 12.05 0.51
C ILE A 69 -0.54 10.85 0.30
N ILE A 70 -1.09 9.72 -0.18
CA ILE A 70 -0.30 8.50 -0.43
C ILE A 70 0.84 8.78 -1.42
N ALA A 71 0.57 9.49 -2.52
CA ALA A 71 1.59 9.84 -3.50
C ALA A 71 2.68 10.76 -2.92
N THR A 72 2.32 11.66 -2.01
CA THR A 72 3.26 12.59 -1.36
C THR A 72 4.26 11.83 -0.49
N TYR A 73 3.80 10.86 0.30
CA TYR A 73 4.67 10.02 1.12
C TYR A 73 5.60 9.15 0.26
N ILE A 74 5.07 8.52 -0.81
CA ILE A 74 5.88 7.75 -1.76
C ILE A 74 6.95 8.61 -2.43
N ASN A 75 6.58 9.81 -2.91
CA ASN A 75 7.52 10.71 -3.59
C ASN A 75 8.63 11.22 -2.64
N ASN A 76 8.31 11.39 -1.36
CA ASN A 76 9.27 11.77 -0.32
C ASN A 76 10.04 10.56 0.25
N GLN A 77 9.84 9.36 -0.30
CA GLN A 77 10.43 8.10 0.16
C GLN A 77 10.16 7.79 1.65
N ILE A 78 8.99 8.19 2.14
CA ILE A 78 8.52 7.91 3.50
C ILE A 78 7.58 6.71 3.41
N TYR A 79 8.07 5.53 3.84
CA TYR A 79 7.37 4.24 3.71
C TYR A 79 6.80 3.71 5.03
N ASP A 80 6.51 4.61 5.96
CA ASP A 80 5.93 4.31 7.26
C ASP A 80 4.39 4.27 7.14
N LEU A 81 3.83 3.07 7.15
CA LEU A 81 2.40 2.84 6.97
C LEU A 81 1.55 3.44 8.10
N ASP A 82 2.06 3.46 9.33
CA ASP A 82 1.35 4.05 10.47
C ASP A 82 1.26 5.56 10.29
N ARG A 83 2.35 6.23 9.88
CA ARG A 83 2.32 7.67 9.56
C ARG A 83 1.38 8.02 8.42
N ILE A 84 1.34 7.20 7.37
CA ILE A 84 0.42 7.42 6.24
C ILE A 84 -1.02 7.30 6.74
N ASN A 85 -1.33 6.28 7.54
CA ASN A 85 -2.66 6.08 8.11
C ASN A 85 -3.05 7.20 9.09
N ASP A 86 -2.14 7.66 9.94
CA ASP A 86 -2.35 8.81 10.82
C ASP A 86 -2.69 10.07 10.01
N GLU A 87 -1.98 10.30 8.90
CA GLU A 87 -2.26 11.45 8.04
C GLU A 87 -3.62 11.33 7.35
N LEU A 88 -3.94 10.16 6.80
CA LEU A 88 -5.26 9.90 6.22
C LEU A 88 -6.37 10.14 7.25
N PHE A 89 -6.20 9.64 8.47
CA PHE A 89 -7.14 9.81 9.57
C PHE A 89 -7.31 11.29 9.98
N ARG A 90 -6.22 12.06 10.04
CA ARG A 90 -6.27 13.51 10.33
C ARG A 90 -7.10 14.29 9.32
N TYR A 91 -7.12 13.86 8.07
CA TYR A 91 -7.94 14.45 7.01
C TYR A 91 -9.35 13.84 6.91
N GLY A 92 -9.72 12.93 7.82
CA GLY A 92 -11.03 12.25 7.80
C GLY A 92 -11.22 11.28 6.64
N LEU A 93 -10.13 10.74 6.09
CA LEU A 93 -10.12 9.84 4.94
C LEU A 93 -9.97 8.39 5.38
N ALA A 94 -10.48 7.46 4.57
CA ALA A 94 -10.31 6.03 4.82
C ALA A 94 -8.82 5.63 4.84
N THR A 95 -8.40 4.97 5.91
CA THR A 95 -7.03 4.46 6.09
C THR A 95 -6.75 3.29 5.15
N LEU A 96 -5.48 2.95 4.94
CA LEU A 96 -5.09 1.71 4.28
C LEU A 96 -5.46 0.54 5.20
N ASN A 97 -6.22 -0.43 4.68
CA ASN A 97 -6.79 -1.57 5.42
C ASN A 97 -7.84 -1.20 6.49
N GLY A 98 -8.37 0.03 6.47
CA GLY A 98 -9.58 0.37 7.22
C GLY A 98 -10.79 -0.16 6.45
N GLU A 99 -11.25 -1.36 6.80
CA GLU A 99 -12.47 -1.94 6.24
C GLU A 99 -13.61 -0.90 6.29
N SER A 100 -14.30 -0.72 5.15
CA SER A 100 -15.63 -0.12 5.12
C SER A 100 -16.67 -1.11 5.63
#